data_AF-U4U2G9-F1
#
_entry.id   AF-U4U2G9-F1
#
_cell.length_a   1.000
_cell.length_b   1.000
_cell.length_c   1.000
_cell.angle_alpha   90.00
_cell.angle_beta   90.00
_cell.angle_gamma   90.00
#
_symmetry.space_group_name_H-M   'P 1'
#
loop_
_entity.id
_entity.type
_entity.pdbx_description
1 polymer ?
#
loop_
_entity_poly.entity_id
_entity_poly.type
_entity_poly.pdbx_seq_one_letter_code
_entity_poly.pdbx_strand_id
1 'polypeptide(L)'
;VACEINPFEGANPTPLLVRSTSFVYPSSAGRRTITFAAGETVDFACPGGRLVLEGVSTTLQVATASCVSGVRFVVNNARYLWRQIQCSVNPVTTARLTGNSCESNGREAEIGFAVTTSRFVRTIQICFNQATQSPIYTYYDLIPAITQQVRGTPRPSWTQGTGIFTLTNVNNLFTQATQRVTINALLGLPTGSFNVIQNNNNYFLSRGHLTATSDFFYAAQQNSTFQFLNALPQWQTFN
;
A
#
# COMPACT_ATOMS: atom_id res chain seq x y z
N VAL A 1 23.23 -21.02 -12.69
CA VAL A 1 22.66 -19.92 -13.51
C VAL A 1 21.64 -19.20 -12.66
N ALA A 2 21.70 -17.87 -12.57
CA ALA A 2 20.78 -17.06 -11.75
C ALA A 2 19.34 -17.09 -12.29
N CYS A 3 18.39 -16.70 -11.44
CA CYS A 3 17.06 -16.31 -11.87
C CYS A 3 17.00 -14.80 -12.11
N GLU A 4 16.22 -14.40 -13.10
CA GLU A 4 15.94 -13.01 -13.40
C GLU A 4 14.47 -12.89 -13.81
N ILE A 5 13.69 -12.08 -13.09
CA ILE A 5 12.26 -11.88 -13.37
C ILE A 5 11.96 -10.40 -13.51
N ASN A 6 11.06 -10.07 -14.45
CA ASN A 6 10.33 -8.81 -14.40
C ASN A 6 9.10 -9.03 -13.49
N PRO A 7 9.01 -8.37 -12.33
CA PRO A 7 7.91 -8.59 -11.39
C PRO A 7 6.54 -8.21 -11.95
N PHE A 8 6.50 -7.41 -13.02
CA PHE A 8 5.26 -6.96 -13.66
C PHE A 8 4.83 -7.84 -14.85
N GLU A 9 5.64 -8.85 -15.20
CA GLU A 9 5.33 -9.84 -16.23
C GLU A 9 4.92 -11.20 -15.65
N GLY A 10 4.63 -11.26 -14.35
CA GLY A 10 4.07 -12.43 -13.69
C GLY A 10 2.59 -12.63 -14.01
N ALA A 11 2.01 -13.65 -13.40
CA ALA A 11 0.56 -13.77 -13.37
C ALA A 11 -0.05 -12.74 -12.39
N ASN A 12 -1.30 -12.35 -12.67
CA ASN A 12 -2.06 -11.41 -11.87
C ASN A 12 -3.22 -12.13 -11.17
N PRO A 13 -3.48 -11.83 -9.88
CA PRO A 13 -2.74 -10.95 -8.98
C PRO A 13 -1.34 -11.45 -8.60
N THR A 14 -0.33 -10.60 -8.64
CA THR A 14 1.05 -10.98 -8.34
C THR A 14 1.28 -11.07 -6.82
N PRO A 15 1.99 -12.10 -6.31
CA PRO A 15 2.39 -12.15 -4.90
C PRO A 15 3.32 -11.00 -4.53
N LEU A 16 3.39 -10.68 -3.25
CA LEU A 16 4.47 -9.85 -2.72
C LEU A 16 5.77 -10.66 -2.74
N LEU A 17 6.85 -10.05 -3.21
CA LEU A 17 8.19 -10.62 -3.15
C LEU A 17 8.89 -10.03 -1.93
N VAL A 18 9.04 -10.82 -0.87
CA VAL A 18 9.53 -10.33 0.42
C VAL A 18 10.63 -11.21 0.98
N ARG A 19 11.51 -10.60 1.78
CA ARG A 19 12.49 -11.27 2.64
C ARG A 19 12.36 -10.72 4.03
N SER A 20 12.10 -11.59 5.00
CA SER A 20 11.75 -11.16 6.35
C SER A 20 10.61 -10.14 6.29
N THR A 21 10.84 -8.90 6.72
CA THR A 21 9.86 -7.80 6.76
C THR A 21 10.06 -6.77 5.64
N SER A 22 10.88 -7.07 4.63
CA SER A 22 11.22 -6.11 3.56
C SER A 22 10.81 -6.64 2.18
N PHE A 23 10.42 -5.73 1.31
CA PHE A 23 10.24 -6.01 -0.11
C PHE A 23 11.59 -6.27 -0.78
N VAL A 24 11.61 -7.17 -1.75
CA VAL A 24 12.77 -7.35 -2.65
C VAL A 24 12.64 -6.34 -3.79
N TYR A 25 13.73 -5.73 -4.23
CA TYR A 25 13.75 -4.76 -5.32
C TYR A 25 14.88 -5.08 -6.31
N PRO A 26 14.84 -4.51 -7.53
CA PRO A 26 16.01 -4.48 -8.40
C PRO A 26 17.22 -3.85 -7.69
N SER A 27 18.41 -4.36 -7.97
CA SER A 27 19.65 -4.00 -7.26
C SER A 27 20.19 -2.60 -7.59
N SER A 28 19.67 -1.93 -8.62
CA SER A 28 20.15 -0.62 -9.07
C SER A 28 19.04 0.24 -9.67
N ALA A 29 19.26 1.56 -9.69
CA ALA A 29 18.42 2.47 -10.44
C ALA A 29 18.37 2.08 -11.94
N GLY A 30 17.21 2.29 -12.58
CA GLY A 30 17.01 1.98 -14.00
C GLY A 30 16.82 0.51 -14.34
N ARG A 31 17.03 -0.43 -13.40
CA ARG A 31 16.75 -1.84 -13.62
C ARG A 31 15.31 -2.17 -13.25
N ARG A 32 14.61 -2.87 -14.14
CA ARG A 32 13.22 -3.32 -13.94
C ARG A 32 13.13 -4.75 -13.42
N THR A 33 14.15 -5.56 -13.68
CA THR A 33 14.19 -6.97 -13.29
C THR A 33 14.87 -7.19 -11.95
N ILE A 34 14.43 -8.22 -11.25
CA ILE A 34 14.99 -8.68 -9.98
C ILE A 34 15.79 -9.94 -10.24
N THR A 35 17.00 -10.00 -9.71
CA THR A 35 17.89 -11.15 -9.86
C THR A 35 18.01 -11.93 -8.57
N PHE A 36 18.13 -13.24 -8.70
CA PHE A 36 18.33 -14.18 -7.60
C PHE A 36 19.47 -15.14 -7.96
N ALA A 37 20.45 -15.32 -7.10
CA ALA A 37 21.45 -16.36 -7.27
C ALA A 37 20.79 -17.75 -7.24
N ALA A 38 21.43 -18.75 -7.87
CA ALA A 38 20.92 -20.12 -7.82
C ALA A 38 20.84 -20.60 -6.36
N GLY A 39 19.69 -21.14 -5.95
CA GLY A 39 19.43 -21.52 -4.56
C GLY A 39 19.05 -20.36 -3.63
N GLU A 40 19.15 -19.10 -4.07
CA GLU A 40 18.70 -17.96 -3.27
C GLU A 40 17.18 -18.01 -3.09
N THR A 41 16.72 -17.67 -1.89
CA THR A 41 15.32 -17.75 -1.51
C THR A 41 14.64 -16.38 -1.49
N VAL A 42 13.33 -16.40 -1.73
CA VAL A 42 12.40 -15.28 -1.58
C VAL A 42 11.05 -15.83 -1.16
N ASP A 43 10.33 -15.10 -0.31
CA ASP A 43 8.97 -15.47 0.02
C ASP A 43 7.99 -14.83 -0.96
N PHE A 44 7.11 -15.66 -1.50
CA PHE A 44 5.93 -15.21 -2.23
C PHE A 44 4.74 -15.18 -1.28
N ALA A 45 4.24 -13.98 -0.99
CA ALA A 45 3.19 -13.77 0.00
C ALA A 45 1.89 -13.22 -0.61
N CYS A 46 0.76 -13.78 -0.20
CA CYS A 46 -0.59 -13.44 -0.65
C CYS A 46 -1.49 -13.02 0.53
N PRO A 47 -1.17 -11.94 1.26
CA PRO A 47 -1.95 -11.50 2.43
C PRO A 47 -3.42 -11.29 2.08
N GLY A 48 -4.32 -11.82 2.90
CA GLY A 48 -5.77 -11.83 2.65
C GLY A 48 -6.25 -12.87 1.63
N GLY A 49 -5.34 -13.70 1.11
CA GLY A 49 -5.64 -14.77 0.16
C GLY A 49 -4.68 -15.95 0.29
N ARG A 50 -4.44 -16.62 -0.83
CA ARG A 50 -3.53 -17.78 -0.90
C ARG A 50 -2.81 -17.83 -2.24
N LEU A 51 -1.69 -18.57 -2.28
CA LEU A 51 -1.00 -18.86 -3.53
C LEU A 51 -1.85 -19.75 -4.42
N VAL A 52 -1.80 -19.46 -5.71
CA VAL A 52 -2.33 -20.27 -6.81
C VAL A 52 -1.14 -20.60 -7.69
N LEU A 53 -0.86 -21.90 -7.86
CA LEU A 53 0.28 -22.43 -8.59
C LEU A 53 -0.25 -23.19 -9.82
N GLU A 54 0.05 -22.68 -11.01
CA GLU A 54 -0.42 -23.24 -12.29
C GLU A 54 -1.95 -23.42 -12.33
N GLY A 55 -2.68 -22.41 -11.86
CA GLY A 55 -4.14 -22.43 -11.78
C GLY A 55 -4.71 -23.27 -10.62
N VAL A 56 -3.88 -24.03 -9.90
CA VAL A 56 -4.31 -24.82 -8.74
C VAL A 56 -4.18 -24.00 -7.46
N SER A 57 -5.30 -23.81 -6.77
CA SER A 57 -5.33 -23.07 -5.52
C SER A 57 -4.73 -23.88 -4.37
N THR A 58 -3.80 -23.29 -3.63
CA THR A 58 -3.16 -23.92 -2.45
C THR A 58 -3.82 -23.45 -1.15
N THR A 59 -3.41 -24.03 -0.02
CA THR A 59 -3.77 -23.53 1.33
C THR A 59 -2.77 -22.51 1.87
N LEU A 60 -1.69 -22.25 1.16
CA LEU A 60 -0.57 -21.44 1.64
C LEU A 60 -0.85 -19.96 1.40
N GLN A 61 -0.81 -19.15 2.46
CA GLN A 61 -0.78 -17.69 2.33
C GLN A 61 0.61 -17.19 1.94
N VAL A 62 1.65 -17.91 2.33
CA VAL A 62 3.04 -17.63 1.99
C VAL A 62 3.79 -18.91 1.70
N ALA A 63 4.68 -18.88 0.72
CA ALA A 63 5.58 -19.98 0.42
C ALA A 63 6.98 -19.43 0.13
N THR A 64 8.00 -20.08 0.70
CA THR A 64 9.39 -19.80 0.34
C THR A 64 9.68 -20.42 -1.02
N ALA A 65 10.18 -19.61 -1.93
CA ALA A 65 10.58 -19.97 -3.26
C ALA A 65 12.10 -19.97 -3.36
N SER A 66 12.69 -21.04 -3.89
CA SER A 66 14.13 -21.14 -4.16
C SER A 66 14.40 -20.97 -5.65
N CYS A 67 15.30 -20.08 -6.02
CA CYS A 67 15.70 -19.89 -7.41
C CYS A 67 16.35 -21.17 -7.99
N VAL A 68 15.92 -21.56 -9.19
CA VAL A 68 16.55 -22.63 -9.98
C VAL A 68 17.44 -22.03 -11.07
N SER A 69 16.82 -21.40 -12.07
CA SER A 69 17.47 -20.68 -13.17
C SER A 69 16.44 -19.95 -14.05
N GLY A 70 16.85 -18.87 -14.72
CA GLY A 70 15.99 -18.11 -15.62
C GLY A 70 14.79 -17.51 -14.88
N VAL A 71 13.57 -17.95 -15.19
CA VAL A 71 12.36 -17.50 -14.47
C VAL A 71 11.75 -18.60 -13.59
N ARG A 72 12.49 -19.67 -13.30
CA ARG A 72 12.00 -20.86 -12.59
C ARG A 72 12.38 -20.85 -11.11
N PHE A 73 11.41 -21.17 -10.27
CA PHE A 73 11.56 -21.32 -8.82
C PHE A 73 11.03 -22.68 -8.38
N VAL A 74 11.62 -23.24 -7.33
CA VAL A 74 11.00 -24.31 -6.55
C VAL A 74 10.11 -23.69 -5.51
N VAL A 75 8.83 -24.04 -5.50
CA VAL A 75 7.83 -23.66 -4.50
C VAL A 75 7.11 -24.92 -4.05
N ASN A 76 7.05 -25.19 -2.75
CA ASN A 76 6.42 -26.39 -2.20
C ASN A 76 6.89 -27.70 -2.90
N ASN A 77 8.21 -27.86 -3.04
CA ASN A 77 8.86 -29.01 -3.68
C ASN A 77 8.57 -29.25 -5.18
N ALA A 78 7.87 -28.33 -5.85
CA ALA A 78 7.61 -28.38 -7.29
C ALA A 78 8.18 -27.15 -8.01
N ARG A 79 8.48 -27.29 -9.31
CA ARG A 79 9.09 -26.23 -10.13
C ARG A 79 8.02 -25.45 -10.87
N TYR A 80 8.03 -24.13 -10.73
CA TYR A 80 7.11 -23.24 -11.41
C TYR A 80 7.86 -22.12 -12.12
N LEU A 81 7.35 -21.73 -13.28
CA LEU A 81 7.71 -20.47 -13.92
C LEU A 81 7.09 -19.32 -13.12
N TRP A 82 7.74 -18.17 -13.11
CA TRP A 82 7.20 -16.95 -12.48
C TRP A 82 5.76 -16.62 -12.93
N ARG A 83 5.44 -16.86 -14.21
CA ARG A 83 4.10 -16.67 -14.79
C ARG A 83 3.05 -17.69 -14.34
N GLN A 84 3.44 -18.73 -13.60
CA GLN A 84 2.53 -19.74 -13.05
C GLN A 84 2.24 -19.50 -11.56
N ILE A 85 2.81 -18.46 -10.96
CA ILE A 85 2.67 -18.16 -9.54
C ILE A 85 1.86 -16.88 -9.39
N GLN A 86 0.71 -16.96 -8.74
CA GLN A 86 -0.15 -15.82 -8.46
C GLN A 86 -0.81 -15.93 -7.09
N CYS A 87 -1.48 -14.87 -6.66
CA CYS A 87 -2.41 -14.90 -5.55
C CYS A 87 -3.85 -15.11 -6.02
N SER A 88 -4.69 -15.65 -5.15
CA SER A 88 -6.13 -15.77 -5.40
C SER A 88 -6.85 -14.41 -5.44
N VAL A 89 -6.29 -13.40 -4.80
CA VAL A 89 -6.78 -12.01 -4.75
C VAL A 89 -5.59 -11.06 -4.73
N ASN A 90 -5.80 -9.78 -5.05
CA ASN A 90 -4.77 -8.77 -4.83
C ASN A 90 -4.34 -8.77 -3.35
N PRO A 91 -3.03 -8.76 -3.05
CA PRO A 91 -2.54 -8.63 -1.68
C PRO A 91 -3.28 -7.54 -0.90
N VAL A 92 -3.91 -7.92 0.21
CA VAL A 92 -4.74 -7.03 1.01
C VAL A 92 -3.86 -6.25 1.97
N THR A 93 -3.85 -4.92 1.81
CA THR A 93 -3.20 -3.99 2.73
C THR A 93 -4.02 -3.81 4.00
N THR A 94 -3.36 -3.54 5.11
CA THR A 94 -3.99 -3.17 6.39
C THR A 94 -3.16 -2.10 7.10
N ALA A 95 -3.73 -1.50 8.14
CA ALA A 95 -3.05 -0.58 9.02
C ALA A 95 -3.23 -1.00 10.48
N ARG A 96 -2.21 -0.77 11.31
CA ARG A 96 -2.24 -1.08 12.75
C ARG A 96 -1.41 -0.10 13.57
N LEU A 97 -1.73 0.04 14.85
CA LEU A 97 -0.84 0.69 15.82
C LEU A 97 0.34 -0.25 16.14
N THR A 98 1.55 0.29 16.25
CA THR A 98 2.74 -0.50 16.61
C THR A 98 2.88 -0.69 18.12
N GLY A 99 2.18 0.14 18.91
CA GLY A 99 2.33 0.22 20.36
C GLY A 99 3.29 1.35 20.78
N ASN A 100 4.17 1.80 19.89
CA ASN A 100 5.11 2.88 20.16
C ASN A 100 4.41 4.25 20.22
N SER A 101 5.12 5.21 20.82
CA SER A 101 4.82 6.63 20.73
C SER A 101 5.74 7.29 19.70
N CYS A 102 5.32 8.44 19.19
CA CYS A 102 6.09 9.29 18.30
C CYS A 102 5.92 10.76 18.72
N GLU A 103 6.44 11.68 17.92
CA GLU A 103 6.51 13.12 18.18
C GLU A 103 5.15 13.72 18.57
N SER A 104 5.19 14.81 19.35
CA SER A 104 4.00 15.58 19.74
C SER A 104 2.90 14.75 20.41
N ASN A 105 3.28 13.81 21.27
CA ASN A 105 2.39 12.84 21.93
C ASN A 105 1.59 11.96 20.95
N GLY A 106 2.11 11.78 19.73
CA GLY A 106 1.53 10.91 18.74
C GLY A 106 1.71 9.43 19.07
N ARG A 107 0.89 8.60 18.44
CA ARG A 107 1.04 7.14 18.43
C ARG A 107 1.51 6.68 17.07
N GLU A 108 2.50 5.81 17.08
CA GLU A 108 3.00 5.24 15.84
C GLU A 108 2.01 4.20 15.30
N ALA A 109 1.67 4.38 14.03
CA ALA A 109 0.93 3.43 13.22
C ALA A 109 1.78 3.01 12.02
N GLU A 110 1.43 1.88 11.43
CA GLU A 110 2.05 1.39 10.22
C GLU A 110 0.99 0.88 9.24
N ILE A 111 1.20 1.16 7.96
CA ILE A 111 0.47 0.62 6.83
C ILE A 111 1.36 -0.43 6.15
N GLY A 112 0.76 -1.51 5.69
CA GLY A 112 1.48 -2.58 4.99
C GLY A 112 0.66 -3.85 4.90
N PHE A 113 1.35 -4.99 5.01
CA PHE A 113 0.78 -6.30 4.74
C PHE A 113 1.02 -7.26 5.90
N ALA A 114 -0.06 -7.78 6.47
CA ALA A 114 0.00 -8.88 7.43
C ALA A 114 0.26 -10.20 6.70
N VAL A 115 1.53 -10.57 6.52
CA VAL A 115 1.93 -11.77 5.79
C VAL A 115 1.69 -13.03 6.63
N THR A 116 1.95 -12.96 7.93
CA THR A 116 1.54 -13.95 8.93
C THR A 116 1.03 -13.22 10.18
N THR A 117 0.62 -13.94 11.22
CA THR A 117 0.21 -13.35 12.51
C THR A 117 1.33 -12.55 13.18
N SER A 118 2.59 -12.97 13.02
CA SER A 118 3.77 -12.31 13.60
C SER A 118 4.56 -11.46 12.60
N ARG A 119 4.32 -11.62 11.30
CA ARG A 119 5.11 -10.96 10.24
C ARG A 119 4.29 -9.92 9.51
N PHE A 120 4.71 -8.67 9.68
CA PHE A 120 4.16 -7.52 8.98
C PHE A 120 5.22 -6.91 8.08
N VAL A 121 4.86 -6.70 6.81
CA VAL A 121 5.73 -6.05 5.83
C VAL A 121 5.20 -4.63 5.66
N ARG A 122 5.87 -3.69 6.32
CA ARG A 122 5.50 -2.27 6.34
C ARG A 122 5.82 -1.60 5.00
N THR A 123 4.93 -0.70 4.58
CA THR A 123 5.16 0.22 3.45
C THR A 123 5.30 1.66 3.92
N ILE A 124 4.49 2.08 4.91
CA ILE A 124 4.48 3.45 5.45
C ILE A 124 4.44 3.37 6.98
N GLN A 125 5.29 4.14 7.64
CA GLN A 125 5.18 4.47 9.06
C GLN A 125 4.46 5.81 9.20
N ILE A 126 3.61 5.94 10.21
CA ILE A 126 2.77 7.12 10.43
C ILE A 126 2.88 7.51 11.88
N CYS A 127 3.15 8.78 12.16
CA CYS A 127 2.88 9.33 13.48
C CYS A 127 1.47 9.91 13.49
N PHE A 128 0.59 9.38 14.35
CA PHE A 128 -0.83 9.72 14.34
C PHE A 128 -1.23 10.40 15.66
N ASN A 129 -1.85 11.58 15.55
CA ASN A 129 -2.41 12.26 16.72
C ASN A 129 -3.83 11.72 16.98
N GLN A 130 -4.00 10.97 18.07
CA GLN A 130 -5.30 10.37 18.40
C GLN A 130 -6.34 11.41 18.86
N ALA A 131 -5.92 12.56 19.39
CA ALA A 131 -6.84 13.60 19.85
C ALA A 131 -7.45 14.38 18.67
N THR A 132 -6.62 14.77 17.69
CA THR A 132 -7.09 15.46 16.48
C THR A 132 -7.54 14.51 15.37
N GLN A 133 -7.26 13.21 15.52
CA GLN A 133 -7.54 12.15 14.55
C GLN A 133 -6.94 12.42 13.17
N SER A 134 -5.69 12.90 13.16
CA SER A 134 -4.95 13.25 11.96
C SER A 134 -3.51 12.75 12.00
N PRO A 135 -2.93 12.37 10.86
CA PRO A 135 -1.49 12.12 10.79
C PRO A 135 -0.71 13.42 11.07
N ILE A 136 0.40 13.29 11.80
CA ILE A 136 1.38 14.34 12.06
C ILE A 136 2.42 14.32 10.94
N TYR A 137 2.96 13.14 10.64
CA TYR A 137 3.83 12.88 9.50
C TYR A 137 3.73 11.43 9.04
N THR A 138 4.23 11.17 7.84
CA THR A 138 4.45 9.82 7.31
C THR A 138 5.91 9.65 6.92
N TYR A 139 6.44 8.45 7.10
CA TYR A 139 7.79 8.05 6.73
C TYR A 139 7.73 6.80 5.85
N TYR A 140 8.52 6.78 4.79
CA TYR A 140 8.68 5.63 3.91
C TYR A 140 10.09 5.61 3.32
N ASP A 141 10.53 4.44 2.88
CA ASP A 141 11.83 4.28 2.23
C ASP A 141 11.67 4.37 0.71
N LEU A 142 12.22 5.43 0.11
CA LEU A 142 12.28 5.58 -1.34
C LEU A 142 13.46 4.78 -1.90
N ILE A 143 13.18 3.87 -2.83
CA ILE A 143 14.19 2.95 -3.37
C ILE A 143 14.72 3.41 -4.74
N PRO A 144 16.01 3.20 -5.08
CA PRO A 144 16.60 3.68 -6.34
C PRO A 144 15.91 3.17 -7.62
N ALA A 145 15.35 1.96 -7.58
CA ALA A 145 14.63 1.37 -8.71
C ALA A 145 13.24 1.98 -8.96
N ILE A 146 12.82 3.01 -8.20
CA ILE A 146 11.52 3.67 -8.37
C ILE A 146 11.29 4.21 -9.79
N THR A 147 12.36 4.57 -10.50
CA THR A 147 12.30 5.02 -11.90
C THR A 147 11.71 3.96 -12.85
N GLN A 148 11.69 2.69 -12.44
CA GLN A 148 11.16 1.56 -13.17
C GLN A 148 9.86 0.99 -12.57
N GLN A 149 9.20 1.74 -11.69
CA GLN A 149 7.94 1.32 -11.07
C GLN A 149 6.86 0.91 -12.07
N VAL A 150 5.89 0.14 -11.58
CA VAL A 150 4.67 -0.11 -12.34
C VAL A 150 3.92 1.20 -12.60
N ARG A 151 3.31 1.29 -13.79
CA ARG A 151 2.46 2.42 -14.19
C ARG A 151 1.05 1.91 -14.46
N GLY A 152 0.05 2.78 -14.29
CA GLY A 152 -1.34 2.45 -14.59
C GLY A 152 -1.97 1.48 -13.59
N THR A 153 -1.46 1.41 -12.35
CA THR A 153 -2.09 0.62 -11.29
C THR A 153 -3.52 1.11 -11.05
N PRO A 154 -4.54 0.23 -11.13
CA PRO A 154 -5.92 0.62 -10.88
C PRO A 154 -6.09 1.20 -9.47
N ARG A 155 -6.69 2.40 -9.39
CA ARG A 155 -6.90 3.11 -8.14
C ARG A 155 -7.90 2.36 -7.24
N PRO A 156 -7.53 1.96 -6.01
CA PRO A 156 -8.45 1.35 -5.06
C PRO A 156 -9.30 2.41 -4.34
N SER A 157 -10.31 1.95 -3.61
CA SER A 157 -11.06 2.79 -2.67
C SER A 157 -10.22 3.11 -1.42
N TRP A 158 -10.50 4.24 -0.79
CA TRP A 158 -9.88 4.62 0.47
C TRP A 158 -10.42 3.78 1.62
N THR A 159 -9.54 3.41 2.55
CA THR A 159 -9.91 2.63 3.73
C THR A 159 -9.49 3.33 5.02
N GLN A 160 -10.31 3.19 6.06
CA GLN A 160 -10.08 3.84 7.37
C GLN A 160 -9.18 3.02 8.28
N GLY A 161 -9.07 1.70 8.05
CA GLY A 161 -8.52 0.77 9.02
C GLY A 161 -9.46 0.56 10.21
N THR A 162 -9.09 -0.37 11.09
CA THR A 162 -9.90 -0.74 12.26
C THR A 162 -9.17 -0.33 13.54
N GLY A 163 -9.90 0.31 14.47
CA GLY A 163 -9.39 0.59 15.82
C GLY A 163 -8.36 1.72 15.94
N ILE A 164 -8.18 2.54 14.90
CA ILE A 164 -7.23 3.66 14.91
C ILE A 164 -7.94 5.01 15.00
N PHE A 165 -8.96 5.22 14.17
CA PHE A 165 -9.88 6.36 14.28
C PHE A 165 -11.00 6.04 15.26
N THR A 166 -11.42 7.02 16.05
CA THR A 166 -12.68 6.95 16.82
C THR A 166 -13.85 7.54 16.04
N LEU A 167 -13.58 8.29 14.96
CA LEU A 167 -14.58 8.74 13.99
C LEU A 167 -15.26 7.55 13.31
N THR A 168 -16.58 7.59 13.21
CA THR A 168 -17.37 6.49 12.61
C THR A 168 -17.15 6.34 11.11
N ASN A 169 -16.99 7.45 10.38
CA ASN A 169 -16.86 7.43 8.92
C ASN A 169 -16.02 8.61 8.43
N VAL A 170 -14.71 8.43 8.35
CA VAL A 170 -13.78 9.44 7.84
C VAL A 170 -14.06 9.76 6.37
N ASN A 171 -14.49 8.77 5.58
CA ASN A 171 -14.80 8.99 4.17
C ASN A 171 -15.93 10.02 3.95
N ASN A 172 -16.93 10.01 4.83
CA ASN A 172 -18.04 10.96 4.78
C ASN A 172 -17.58 12.41 5.03
N LEU A 173 -16.57 12.61 5.89
CA LEU A 173 -16.01 13.93 6.18
C LEU A 173 -15.36 14.58 4.94
N PHE A 174 -14.89 13.76 3.99
CA PHE A 174 -14.35 14.22 2.71
C PHE A 174 -15.41 14.48 1.64
N THR A 175 -16.71 14.32 1.91
CA THR A 175 -17.74 14.70 0.94
C THR A 175 -17.86 16.23 0.87
N GLN A 176 -18.08 16.78 -0.33
CA GLN A 176 -18.27 18.23 -0.48
C GLN A 176 -19.45 18.75 0.35
N ALA A 177 -20.50 17.94 0.53
CA ALA A 177 -21.65 18.29 1.36
C ALA A 177 -21.24 18.47 2.84
N THR A 178 -20.52 17.50 3.42
CA THR A 178 -20.04 17.62 4.81
C THR A 178 -19.01 18.75 4.97
N GLN A 179 -18.10 18.91 4.00
CA GLN A 179 -17.15 20.03 4.01
C GLN A 179 -17.84 21.39 3.98
N ARG A 180 -18.86 21.54 3.12
CA ARG A 180 -19.64 22.77 3.00
C ARG A 180 -20.27 23.16 4.34
N VAL A 181 -20.98 22.23 4.97
CA VAL A 181 -21.60 22.47 6.28
C VAL A 181 -20.54 22.86 7.31
N THR A 182 -19.43 22.11 7.36
CA THR A 182 -18.36 22.30 8.36
C THR A 182 -17.65 23.65 8.19
N ILE A 183 -17.19 23.95 6.98
CA ILE A 183 -16.38 25.15 6.70
C ILE A 183 -17.24 26.40 6.74
N ASN A 184 -18.48 26.36 6.25
CA ASN A 184 -19.38 27.51 6.35
C ASN A 184 -19.68 27.85 7.81
N ALA A 185 -19.91 26.85 8.67
CA ALA A 185 -20.11 27.07 10.09
C ALA A 185 -18.89 27.72 10.76
N LEU A 186 -17.67 27.25 10.45
CA LEU A 186 -16.42 27.81 10.98
C LEU A 186 -16.19 29.27 10.54
N LEU A 187 -16.69 29.68 9.38
CA LEU A 187 -16.49 31.01 8.80
C LEU A 187 -17.70 31.96 9.01
N GLY A 188 -18.76 31.52 9.68
CA GLY A 188 -19.98 32.32 9.86
C GLY A 188 -20.78 32.54 8.57
N LEU A 189 -20.65 31.65 7.58
CA LEU A 189 -21.39 31.70 6.32
C LEU A 189 -22.71 30.91 6.41
N PRO A 190 -23.73 31.21 5.58
CA PRO A 190 -24.92 30.37 5.47
C PRO A 190 -24.55 28.91 5.14
N THR A 191 -25.22 27.93 5.77
CA THR A 191 -24.90 26.50 5.64
C THR A 191 -24.82 26.01 4.18
N GLY A 192 -25.69 26.52 3.32
CA GLY A 192 -25.73 26.18 1.89
C GLY A 192 -24.79 26.99 0.99
N SER A 193 -23.95 27.87 1.54
CA SER A 193 -23.06 28.73 0.75
C SER A 193 -22.08 27.92 -0.11
N PHE A 194 -21.86 28.39 -1.33
CA PHE A 194 -20.90 27.85 -2.28
C PHE A 194 -19.63 28.71 -2.39
N ASN A 195 -19.43 29.69 -1.49
CA ASN A 195 -18.33 30.66 -1.59
C ASN A 195 -16.94 30.04 -1.42
N VAL A 196 -16.81 28.99 -0.59
CA VAL A 196 -15.51 28.36 -0.27
C VAL A 196 -15.43 26.96 -0.87
N ILE A 197 -16.34 26.07 -0.44
CA ILE A 197 -16.53 24.78 -1.11
C ILE A 197 -17.51 25.02 -2.25
N GLN A 198 -17.15 24.78 -3.50
CA GLN A 198 -18.04 25.06 -4.64
C GLN A 198 -18.90 23.84 -4.99
N ASN A 199 -19.88 24.00 -5.89
CA ASN A 199 -20.63 22.87 -6.47
C ASN A 199 -19.97 22.40 -7.78
N ASN A 200 -18.68 22.16 -7.75
CA ASN A 200 -17.91 21.75 -8.90
C ASN A 200 -16.72 20.88 -8.47
N ASN A 201 -15.89 20.52 -9.44
CA ASN A 201 -14.76 19.62 -9.22
C ASN A 201 -13.44 20.36 -8.94
N ASN A 202 -13.47 21.66 -8.65
CA ASN A 202 -12.26 22.47 -8.49
C ASN A 202 -12.02 22.87 -7.03
N TYR A 203 -13.03 23.44 -6.37
CA TYR A 203 -12.83 24.04 -5.04
C TYR A 203 -13.48 23.20 -3.96
N PHE A 204 -12.79 22.13 -3.57
CA PHE A 204 -13.08 21.32 -2.40
C PHE A 204 -11.79 20.70 -1.85
N LEU A 205 -11.84 20.16 -0.65
CA LEU A 205 -10.70 19.47 -0.04
C LEU A 205 -10.71 17.99 -0.44
N SER A 206 -9.75 17.59 -1.25
CA SER A 206 -9.49 16.21 -1.64
C SER A 206 -8.81 15.44 -0.50
N ARG A 207 -8.75 14.11 -0.66
CA ARG A 207 -7.99 13.21 0.22
C ARG A 207 -6.52 13.26 -0.21
N GLY A 208 -5.81 14.27 0.27
CA GLY A 208 -4.45 14.54 -0.17
C GLY A 208 -3.44 13.59 0.45
N HIS A 209 -2.67 12.89 -0.38
CA HIS A 209 -1.68 11.93 0.09
C HIS A 209 -0.52 12.64 0.80
N LEU A 210 -0.07 12.09 1.93
CA LEU A 210 1.20 12.49 2.54
C LEU A 210 2.39 11.73 1.91
N THR A 211 2.28 10.41 1.86
CA THR A 211 3.16 9.56 1.04
C THR A 211 2.49 9.28 -0.30
N ALA A 212 3.13 9.70 -1.40
CA ALA A 212 2.56 9.63 -2.74
C ALA A 212 2.52 8.20 -3.29
N THR A 213 1.53 7.95 -4.15
CA THR A 213 1.37 6.65 -4.81
C THR A 213 2.55 6.35 -5.75
N SER A 214 3.05 7.38 -6.43
CA SER A 214 4.14 7.31 -7.41
C SER A 214 5.52 7.05 -6.81
N ASP A 215 5.62 6.97 -5.49
CA ASP A 215 6.88 6.75 -4.78
C ASP A 215 7.08 5.26 -4.45
N PHE A 216 6.17 4.39 -4.93
CA PHE A 216 6.21 2.95 -4.70
C PHE A 216 6.37 2.13 -5.98
N PHE A 217 7.28 1.15 -5.93
CA PHE A 217 7.66 0.33 -7.08
C PHE A 217 6.59 -0.70 -7.50
N TYR A 218 5.97 -1.38 -6.53
CA TYR A 218 4.97 -2.42 -6.78
C TYR A 218 3.53 -1.89 -6.73
N ALA A 219 2.65 -2.46 -7.54
CA ALA A 219 1.21 -2.11 -7.54
C ALA A 219 0.58 -2.26 -6.15
N ALA A 220 0.93 -3.33 -5.41
CA ALA A 220 0.45 -3.53 -4.05
C ALA A 220 0.88 -2.38 -3.11
N GLN A 221 2.13 -1.92 -3.22
CA GLN A 221 2.63 -0.80 -2.42
C GLN A 221 1.94 0.52 -2.81
N GLN A 222 1.76 0.79 -4.11
CA GLN A 222 1.01 1.94 -4.61
C GLN A 222 -0.45 1.92 -4.08
N ASN A 223 -1.08 0.76 -4.03
CA ASN A 223 -2.42 0.60 -3.48
C ASN A 223 -2.47 0.78 -1.96
N SER A 224 -1.38 0.48 -1.25
CA SER A 224 -1.31 0.65 0.21
C SER A 224 -1.42 2.11 0.65
N THR A 225 -1.15 3.08 -0.24
CA THR A 225 -1.21 4.50 0.10
C THR A 225 -2.63 5.03 0.33
N PHE A 226 -3.66 4.30 -0.12
CA PHE A 226 -5.08 4.68 -0.04
C PHE A 226 -5.69 4.34 1.33
N GLN A 227 -5.01 4.77 2.39
CA GLN A 227 -5.47 4.69 3.78
C GLN A 227 -5.70 6.10 4.29
N PHE A 228 -6.79 6.35 5.02
CA PHE A 228 -7.05 7.67 5.60
C PHE A 228 -5.96 8.12 6.59
N LEU A 229 -5.18 7.17 7.13
CA LEU A 229 -3.97 7.47 7.90
C LEU A 229 -2.86 8.17 7.11
N ASN A 230 -2.86 8.04 5.78
CA ASN A 230 -1.92 8.67 4.88
C ASN A 230 -2.55 9.88 4.16
N ALA A 231 -3.62 10.45 4.71
CA ALA A 231 -4.35 11.56 4.08
C ALA A 231 -4.51 12.77 4.99
N LEU A 232 -4.41 13.95 4.39
CA LEU A 232 -4.89 15.21 4.95
C LEU A 232 -5.80 15.94 3.94
N PRO A 233 -6.72 16.80 4.38
CA PRO A 233 -7.48 17.66 3.50
C PRO A 233 -6.55 18.60 2.71
N GLN A 234 -6.54 18.49 1.39
CA GLN A 234 -5.77 19.38 0.49
C GLN A 234 -6.68 19.90 -0.62
N TRP A 235 -6.54 21.16 -1.00
CA TRP A 235 -7.32 21.73 -2.11
C TRP A 235 -7.18 20.89 -3.38
N GLN A 236 -8.29 20.54 -4.01
CA GLN A 236 -8.31 19.69 -5.21
C GLN A 236 -7.52 20.31 -6.39
N THR A 237 -7.38 21.63 -6.43
CA THR A 237 -6.53 22.33 -7.41
C THR A 237 -5.03 22.21 -7.14
N PHE A 238 -4.65 21.81 -5.93
CA PHE A 238 -3.26 21.64 -5.51
C PHE A 238 -2.83 20.17 -5.51
N ASN A 239 -3.67 19.28 -4.98
CA ASN A 239 -3.37 17.86 -4.81
C ASN A 239 -3.36 17.06 -6.13
#